data_AF-A0A2M8Q7R9-F1
#
_entry.id   AF-A0A2M8Q7R9-F1
#
_cell.length_a   1.000
_cell.length_b   1.000
_cell.length_c   1.000
_cell.angle_alpha   90.00
_cell.angle_beta   90.00
_cell.angle_gamma   90.00
#
_symmetry.space_group_name_H-M   'P 1'
#
loop_
_entity.id
_entity.type
_entity.pdbx_description
1 polymer ?
#
loop_
_entity_poly.entity_id
_entity_poly.type
_entity_poly.pdbx_seq_one_letter_code
_entity_poly.pdbx_strand_id
1 'polypeptide(L)'
;MFARTSHTLRAIQKWLWMLRPGGGVKRWVFATLTGLFLTSLGLALLLLALIAESPLHHLLLDFLPDWLRALLLVLIGALIGGVGAWRLRTLFERNVWPELHTPEGQAMLRAFIKRQQRRQGPRVVAIGGGTGMPQLLRGLREYTDNITAIVTVADDGGSSGRLRRQTG
;
A
#
# COMPACT_ATOMS: atom_id res chain seq x y z
N MET A 1 20.30 22.43 -24.56
CA MET A 1 20.39 22.23 -23.09
C MET A 1 19.01 22.34 -22.42
N PHE A 2 17.98 21.62 -22.88
CA PHE A 2 16.60 21.75 -22.36
C PHE A 2 15.81 20.42 -22.24
N ALA A 3 16.48 19.26 -22.22
CA ALA A 3 15.79 17.95 -22.23
C ALA A 3 15.62 17.30 -20.84
N ARG A 4 16.21 17.84 -19.77
CA ARG A 4 16.22 17.19 -18.44
C ARG A 4 15.00 17.49 -17.54
N THR A 5 14.19 18.49 -17.86
CA THR A 5 13.09 18.99 -17.02
C THR A 5 11.80 18.17 -17.08
N SER A 6 11.64 17.25 -18.03
CA SER A 6 10.38 16.48 -18.20
C SER A 6 10.28 15.22 -17.31
N HIS A 7 11.40 14.75 -16.76
CA HIS A 7 11.43 13.58 -15.88
C HIS A 7 11.03 13.91 -14.44
N THR A 8 11.45 15.08 -13.93
CA THR A 8 11.10 15.54 -12.57
C THR A 8 9.60 15.85 -12.48
N LEU A 9 9.02 16.50 -13.49
CA LEU A 9 7.59 16.82 -13.54
C LEU A 9 6.72 15.56 -13.55
N ARG A 10 7.09 14.51 -14.29
CA ARG A 10 6.38 13.23 -14.29
C ARG A 10 6.50 12.46 -12.96
N ALA A 11 7.66 12.52 -12.31
CA ALA A 11 7.84 11.93 -10.98
C ALA A 11 6.97 12.65 -9.93
N ILE A 12 6.96 13.98 -9.95
CA ILE A 12 6.12 14.81 -9.06
C ILE A 12 4.64 14.54 -9.32
N GLN A 13 4.21 14.39 -10.57
CA GLN A 13 2.83 14.09 -10.93
C GLN A 13 2.39 12.67 -10.48
N LYS A 14 3.31 11.69 -10.49
CA LYS A 14 3.11 10.34 -9.95
C LYS A 14 2.98 10.33 -8.42
N TRP A 15 3.80 11.13 -7.74
CA TRP A 15 3.72 11.38 -6.30
C TRP A 15 2.43 12.12 -5.91
N LEU A 16 2.00 13.10 -6.70
CA LEU A 16 0.71 13.79 -6.56
C LEU A 16 -0.48 12.86 -6.82
N TRP A 17 -0.30 11.79 -7.61
CA TRP A 17 -1.32 10.76 -7.80
C TRP A 17 -1.51 9.89 -6.55
N MET A 18 -0.42 9.59 -5.82
CA MET A 18 -0.47 9.04 -4.45
C MET A 18 -1.13 10.00 -3.45
N LEU A 19 -1.19 11.31 -3.78
CA LEU A 19 -1.90 12.32 -3.01
C LEU A 19 -3.41 12.45 -3.34
N ARG A 20 -4.00 11.63 -4.21
CA ARG A 20 -5.47 11.66 -4.41
C ARG A 20 -6.22 11.15 -3.15
N PRO A 21 -7.31 11.82 -2.73
CA PRO A 21 -8.07 11.43 -1.55
C PRO A 21 -8.90 10.18 -1.89
N GLY A 22 -8.57 9.04 -1.29
CA GLY A 22 -9.32 7.78 -1.49
C GLY A 22 -8.59 6.51 -1.07
N GLY A 23 -7.26 6.50 -1.08
CA GLY A 23 -6.48 5.27 -0.81
C GLY A 23 -6.39 4.80 0.64
N GLY A 24 -6.90 5.55 1.62
CA GLY A 24 -6.79 5.25 3.06
C GLY A 24 -5.37 5.36 3.65
N VAL A 25 -4.34 5.10 2.84
CA VAL A 25 -2.91 5.06 3.22
C VAL A 25 -2.47 6.33 3.96
N LYS A 26 -2.92 7.52 3.53
CA LYS A 26 -2.50 8.78 4.18
C LYS A 26 -2.91 8.88 5.65
N ARG A 27 -4.12 8.42 5.99
CA ARG A 27 -4.62 8.49 7.37
C ARG A 27 -3.78 7.58 8.27
N TRP A 28 -3.44 6.40 7.77
CA TRP A 28 -2.61 5.43 8.47
C TRP A 28 -1.14 5.84 8.53
N VAL A 29 -0.57 6.42 7.46
CA VAL A 29 0.80 6.97 7.47
C VAL A 29 0.91 8.11 8.46
N PHE A 30 -0.08 9.01 8.51
CA PHE A 30 -0.09 10.06 9.52
C PHE A 30 -0.20 9.47 10.94
N ALA A 31 -1.13 8.54 11.15
CA ALA A 31 -1.31 7.88 12.45
C ALA A 31 -0.06 7.11 12.90
N THR A 32 0.65 6.42 12.00
CA THR A 32 1.88 5.69 12.33
C THR A 32 3.03 6.64 12.62
N LEU A 33 3.17 7.74 11.88
CA LEU A 33 4.18 8.76 12.17
C LEU A 33 3.92 9.45 13.51
N THR A 34 2.68 9.84 13.79
CA THR A 34 2.30 10.42 15.09
C THR A 34 2.51 9.42 16.22
N GLY A 35 2.14 8.15 16.02
CA GLY A 35 2.38 7.08 16.98
C GLY A 35 3.87 6.87 17.27
N LEU A 36 4.71 6.79 16.23
CA LEU A 36 6.16 6.64 16.37
C LEU A 36 6.79 7.83 17.09
N PHE A 37 6.31 9.04 16.82
CA PHE A 37 6.76 10.25 17.51
C PHE A 37 6.41 10.20 19.00
N LEU A 38 5.15 9.86 19.34
CA LEU A 38 4.70 9.76 20.72
C LEU A 38 5.41 8.64 21.48
N THR A 39 5.62 7.48 20.87
CA THR A 39 6.36 6.37 21.51
C THR A 39 7.83 6.69 21.66
N SER A 40 8.46 7.32 20.67
CA SER A 40 9.84 7.80 20.80
C SER A 40 9.97 8.84 21.92
N LEU A 41 9.03 9.77 22.04
CA LEU A 41 9.01 10.79 23.09
C LEU A 41 8.76 10.17 24.48
N GLY A 42 7.77 9.28 24.59
CA GLY A 42 7.45 8.59 25.84
C GLY A 42 8.58 7.67 26.32
N LEU A 43 9.21 6.93 25.40
CA LEU A 43 10.37 6.09 25.72
C LEU A 43 11.58 6.95 26.15
N ALA A 44 11.79 8.10 25.52
CA ALA A 44 12.84 9.04 25.92
C ALA A 44 12.61 9.57 27.35
N LEU A 45 11.38 9.96 27.70
CA LEU A 45 11.03 10.42 29.05
C LEU A 45 11.15 9.29 30.09
N LEU A 46 10.73 8.08 29.74
CA LEU A 46 10.80 6.91 30.63
C LEU A 46 12.25 6.47 30.88
N LEU A 47 13.10 6.47 29.83
CA LEU A 47 14.54 6.22 29.98
C LEU A 47 15.20 7.31 30.83
N LEU A 48 14.84 8.59 30.62
CA LEU A 48 15.35 9.68 31.44
C LEU A 48 14.99 9.49 32.93
N ALA A 49 13.76 9.11 33.22
CA ALA A 49 13.29 8.83 34.58
C ALA A 49 14.01 7.63 35.22
N LEU A 50 14.15 6.52 34.48
CA LEU A 50 14.88 5.33 34.94
C LEU A 50 16.36 5.62 35.20
N ILE A 51 16.99 6.43 34.35
CA ILE A 51 18.39 6.82 34.50
C ILE A 51 18.54 7.77 35.69
N ALA A 52 17.61 8.70 35.92
CA ALA A 52 17.66 9.63 37.04
C ALA A 52 17.59 8.94 38.42
N GLU A 53 16.82 7.85 38.52
CA GLU A 53 16.65 7.08 39.75
C GLU A 53 17.73 5.99 39.94
N SER A 54 18.56 5.72 38.92
CA SER A 54 19.52 4.62 38.95
C SER A 54 20.84 5.00 39.64
N PRO A 55 21.45 4.11 40.45
CA PRO A 55 22.77 4.35 41.05
C PRO A 55 23.91 4.45 40.01
N LEU A 56 23.65 4.00 38.77
CA LEU A 56 24.54 4.16 37.62
C LEU A 56 24.62 5.61 37.12
N HIS A 57 23.65 6.47 37.48
CA HIS A 57 23.68 7.90 37.18
C HIS A 57 24.96 8.56 37.68
N HIS A 58 25.30 8.28 38.95
CA HIS A 58 26.50 8.82 39.61
C HIS A 58 27.81 8.23 39.04
N LEU A 59 27.77 7.00 38.50
CA LEU A 59 28.98 6.31 38.06
C LEU A 59 29.36 6.59 36.59
N LEU A 60 28.38 6.87 35.72
CA LEU A 60 28.61 7.08 34.28
C LEU A 60 28.44 8.53 33.80
N LEU A 61 27.74 9.41 34.55
CA LEU A 61 27.16 10.63 33.96
C LEU A 61 27.46 11.96 34.69
N ASP A 62 28.12 11.95 35.85
CA ASP A 62 28.42 13.19 36.61
C ASP A 62 29.30 14.20 35.85
N PHE A 63 30.09 13.73 34.87
CA PHE A 63 30.99 14.58 34.08
C PHE A 63 30.34 15.22 32.83
N LEU A 64 29.12 14.82 32.44
CA LEU A 64 28.47 15.34 31.23
C LEU A 64 27.16 16.10 31.55
N PRO A 65 27.01 17.35 31.07
CA PRO A 65 25.76 18.09 31.23
C PRO A 65 24.57 17.40 30.53
N ASP A 66 23.37 17.54 31.10
CA ASP A 66 22.17 16.80 30.70
C ASP A 66 21.83 16.92 29.20
N TRP A 67 22.01 18.11 28.64
CA TRP A 67 21.75 18.37 27.22
C TRP A 67 22.71 17.61 26.28
N LEU A 68 23.96 17.38 26.72
CA LEU A 68 24.97 16.69 25.93
C LEU A 68 24.69 15.18 25.87
N ARG A 69 24.16 14.60 26.95
CA ARG A 69 23.72 13.18 26.98
C ARG A 69 22.53 12.94 26.04
N ALA A 70 21.53 13.81 26.11
CA ALA A 70 20.37 13.77 25.22
C ALA A 70 20.82 13.89 23.76
N LEU A 71 21.75 14.80 23.47
CA LEU A 71 22.34 14.96 22.14
C LEU A 71 23.06 13.68 21.67
N LEU A 72 23.88 13.05 22.53
CA LEU A 72 24.58 11.81 22.22
C LEU A 72 23.62 10.65 21.89
N LEU A 73 22.57 10.47 22.69
CA LEU A 73 21.56 9.43 22.44
C LEU A 73 20.80 9.67 21.13
N VAL A 74 20.44 10.91 20.83
CA VAL A 74 19.80 11.29 19.55
C VAL A 74 20.75 11.03 18.38
N LEU A 75 22.04 11.37 18.52
CA LEU A 75 23.04 11.12 17.47
C LEU A 75 23.27 9.63 17.23
N ILE A 76 23.36 8.82 18.29
CA ILE A 76 23.51 7.36 18.18
C ILE A 76 22.26 6.75 17.53
N GLY A 77 21.06 7.18 17.95
CA GLY A 77 19.80 6.73 17.36
C GLY A 77 19.68 7.11 15.88
N ALA A 78 20.05 8.34 15.52
CA ALA A 78 20.06 8.81 14.14
C ALA A 78 21.08 8.04 13.29
N LEU A 79 22.25 7.71 13.85
CA LEU A 79 23.29 6.92 13.18
C LEU A 79 22.80 5.50 12.91
N ILE A 80 22.24 4.82 13.92
CA ILE A 80 21.72 3.45 13.78
C ILE A 80 20.55 3.43 12.79
N GLY A 81 19.59 4.36 12.92
CA GLY A 81 18.46 4.48 12.02
C GLY A 81 18.88 4.77 10.58
N GLY A 82 19.86 5.68 10.40
CA GLY A 82 20.43 6.02 9.10
C GLY A 82 21.15 4.85 8.44
N VAL A 83 21.99 4.12 9.18
CA VAL A 83 22.68 2.92 8.70
C VAL A 83 21.68 1.81 8.37
N GLY A 84 20.67 1.60 9.21
CA GLY A 84 19.61 0.61 8.97
C GLY A 84 18.82 0.90 7.70
N ALA A 85 18.40 2.15 7.51
CA ALA A 85 17.70 2.59 6.30
C ALA A 85 18.58 2.46 5.04
N TRP A 86 19.85 2.86 5.13
CA TRP A 86 20.81 2.68 4.05
C TRP A 86 20.98 1.21 3.69
N ARG A 87 21.13 0.33 4.70
CA ARG A 87 21.31 -1.10 4.48
C ARG A 87 20.08 -1.74 3.83
N LEU A 88 18.88 -1.45 4.33
CA LEU A 88 17.62 -1.91 3.74
C LEU A 88 17.47 -1.47 2.28
N ARG A 89 17.79 -0.20 2.00
CA ARG A 89 17.79 0.32 0.63
C ARG A 89 18.75 -0.46 -0.26
N THR A 90 19.98 -0.70 0.19
CA THR A 90 20.97 -1.46 -0.61
C THR A 90 20.56 -2.90 -0.85
N LEU A 91 19.91 -3.56 0.11
CA LEU A 91 19.41 -4.93 -0.04
C LEU A 91 18.24 -4.99 -1.01
N PHE A 92 17.33 -4.01 -0.94
CA PHE A 92 16.21 -3.89 -1.86
C PHE A 92 16.68 -3.66 -3.30
N GLU A 93 17.64 -2.75 -3.50
CA GLU A 93 18.25 -2.45 -4.80
C GLU A 93 19.00 -3.64 -5.41
N ARG A 94 19.57 -4.51 -4.57
CA ARG A 94 20.33 -5.69 -5.02
C ARG A 94 19.47 -6.91 -5.30
N ASN A 95 18.47 -7.18 -4.47
CA ASN A 95 17.74 -8.45 -4.52
C ASN A 95 16.38 -8.31 -5.19
N VAL A 96 15.64 -7.22 -4.92
CA VAL A 96 14.23 -7.09 -5.34
C VAL A 96 14.12 -6.27 -6.62
N TRP A 97 14.89 -5.19 -6.70
CA TRP A 97 14.83 -4.27 -7.84
C TRP A 97 15.17 -4.92 -9.19
N PRO A 98 16.20 -5.78 -9.33
CA PRO A 98 16.54 -6.40 -10.61
C PRO A 98 15.46 -7.38 -11.08
N GLU A 99 14.89 -8.15 -10.16
CA GLU A 99 13.87 -9.16 -10.44
C GLU A 99 12.56 -8.52 -10.91
N LEU A 100 12.18 -7.37 -10.35
CA LEU A 100 11.05 -6.58 -10.82
C LEU A 100 11.23 -5.98 -12.23
N HIS A 101 12.49 -5.79 -12.68
CA HIS A 101 12.77 -5.25 -14.01
C HIS A 101 12.81 -6.30 -15.11
N THR A 102 12.82 -7.59 -14.75
CA THR A 102 12.73 -8.68 -15.73
C THR A 102 11.39 -8.62 -16.50
N PRO A 103 11.33 -9.11 -17.76
CA PRO A 103 10.09 -9.15 -18.53
C PRO A 103 8.97 -9.89 -17.79
N GLU A 104 9.31 -10.97 -17.10
CA GLU A 104 8.39 -11.78 -16.28
C GLU A 104 7.90 -11.02 -15.04
N GLY A 105 8.82 -10.37 -14.30
CA GLY A 105 8.50 -9.53 -13.15
C GLY A 105 7.58 -8.36 -13.50
N GLN A 106 7.80 -7.71 -14.65
CA GLN A 106 6.92 -6.67 -15.14
C GLN A 106 5.55 -7.20 -15.56
N ALA A 107 5.49 -8.38 -16.19
CA ALA A 107 4.22 -9.02 -16.56
C ALA A 107 3.39 -9.37 -15.32
N MET A 108 4.03 -9.97 -14.30
CA MET A 108 3.40 -10.30 -13.03
C MET A 108 2.92 -9.05 -12.28
N LEU A 109 3.73 -8.00 -12.23
CA LEU A 109 3.35 -6.72 -11.61
C LEU A 109 2.16 -6.09 -12.33
N ARG A 110 2.15 -6.07 -13.66
CA ARG A 110 1.02 -5.56 -14.46
C ARG A 110 -0.24 -6.38 -14.23
N ALA A 111 -0.13 -7.70 -14.16
CA ALA A 111 -1.26 -8.58 -13.85
C ALA A 111 -1.81 -8.31 -12.44
N PHE A 112 -0.93 -8.12 -11.45
CA PHE A 112 -1.30 -7.79 -10.08
C PHE A 112 -2.01 -6.42 -9.99
N ILE A 113 -1.43 -5.37 -10.60
CA ILE A 113 -2.01 -4.03 -10.63
C ILE A 113 -3.36 -4.04 -11.36
N LYS A 114 -3.46 -4.70 -12.52
CA LYS A 114 -4.72 -4.80 -13.28
C LYS A 114 -5.81 -5.49 -12.45
N ARG A 115 -5.46 -6.54 -11.71
CA ARG A 115 -6.39 -7.23 -10.80
C ARG A 115 -6.83 -6.33 -9.64
N GLN A 116 -5.91 -5.57 -9.05
CA GLN A 116 -6.26 -4.63 -7.98
C GLN A 116 -7.17 -3.49 -8.48
N GLN A 117 -6.93 -2.98 -9.69
CA GLN A 117 -7.79 -1.97 -10.32
C GLN A 117 -9.21 -2.50 -10.56
N ARG A 118 -9.37 -3.73 -11.06
CA ARG A 118 -10.70 -4.36 -11.25
C ARG A 118 -11.46 -4.53 -9.94
N ARG A 119 -10.77 -4.90 -8.85
CA ARG A 119 -11.37 -4.99 -7.50
C ARG A 119 -11.87 -3.65 -6.98
N GLN A 120 -11.16 -2.56 -7.28
CA GLN A 120 -11.57 -1.20 -6.95
C GLN A 120 -12.47 -0.57 -8.04
N GLY A 121 -12.82 -1.34 -9.07
CA GLY A 121 -13.61 -0.89 -10.21
C GLY A 121 -15.08 -0.60 -9.83
N PRO A 122 -15.83 0.03 -10.75
CA PRO A 122 -17.22 0.39 -10.52
C PRO A 122 -18.07 -0.83 -10.19
N ARG A 123 -19.07 -0.65 -9.32
CA ARG A 123 -20.09 -1.68 -9.04
C ARG A 123 -21.13 -1.64 -10.15
N VAL A 124 -21.32 -2.75 -10.85
CA VAL A 124 -22.22 -2.84 -12.01
C VAL A 124 -23.28 -3.89 -11.72
N VAL A 125 -24.54 -3.50 -11.88
CA VAL A 125 -25.68 -4.43 -11.85
C VAL A 125 -26.21 -4.57 -13.27
N ALA A 126 -26.15 -5.78 -13.82
CA ALA A 126 -26.69 -6.10 -15.13
C ALA A 126 -28.03 -6.83 -14.94
N ILE A 127 -29.09 -6.35 -15.58
CA ILE A 127 -30.45 -6.88 -15.44
C ILE A 127 -30.92 -7.34 -16.82
N GLY A 128 -31.39 -8.58 -16.96
CA GLY A 128 -31.86 -9.09 -18.25
C GLY A 128 -31.85 -10.62 -18.33
N GLY A 129 -31.68 -11.17 -19.54
CA GLY A 129 -31.66 -12.61 -19.79
C GLY A 129 -31.11 -12.95 -21.17
N GLY A 130 -31.24 -14.22 -21.57
CA GLY A 130 -30.86 -14.67 -22.92
C GLY A 130 -29.35 -14.89 -23.14
N THR A 131 -28.98 -15.18 -24.38
CA THR A 131 -27.66 -15.68 -24.78
C THR A 131 -26.57 -14.59 -24.88
N GLY A 132 -26.95 -13.32 -24.99
CA GLY A 132 -26.01 -12.19 -25.06
C GLY A 132 -25.44 -11.76 -23.70
N MET A 133 -26.16 -12.06 -22.61
CA MET A 133 -25.77 -11.67 -21.26
C MET A 133 -24.40 -12.25 -20.83
N PRO A 134 -24.08 -13.54 -21.04
CA PRO A 134 -22.75 -14.07 -20.73
C PRO A 134 -21.61 -13.38 -21.48
N GLN A 135 -21.84 -12.93 -22.73
CA GLN A 135 -20.83 -12.24 -23.53
C GLN A 135 -20.57 -10.84 -22.99
N LEU A 136 -21.64 -10.10 -22.64
CA LEU A 136 -21.55 -8.79 -22.00
C LEU A 136 -20.82 -8.86 -20.65
N LEU A 137 -21.17 -9.83 -19.80
CA LEU A 137 -20.52 -10.02 -18.50
C LEU A 137 -19.04 -10.39 -18.63
N ARG A 138 -18.65 -11.17 -19.65
CA ARG A 138 -17.24 -11.47 -19.95
C ARG A 138 -16.47 -10.22 -20.35
N GLY A 139 -17.05 -9.35 -21.18
CA GLY A 139 -16.44 -8.06 -21.54
C GLY A 139 -16.28 -7.13 -20.35
N LEU A 140 -17.32 -7.02 -19.50
CA LEU A 140 -17.28 -6.17 -18.30
C LEU A 140 -16.23 -6.62 -17.27
N ARG A 141 -15.95 -7.93 -17.19
CA ARG A 141 -14.92 -8.49 -16.30
C ARG A 141 -13.51 -8.00 -16.63
N GLU A 142 -13.29 -7.40 -17.80
CA GLU A 142 -12.01 -6.76 -18.11
C GLU A 142 -11.76 -5.48 -17.31
N TYR A 143 -12.84 -4.84 -16.84
CA TYR A 143 -12.84 -3.50 -16.24
C TYR A 143 -13.16 -3.51 -14.74
N THR A 144 -13.99 -4.44 -14.26
CA THR A 144 -14.39 -4.52 -12.86
C THR A 144 -14.65 -5.96 -12.43
N ASP A 145 -14.29 -6.27 -11.17
CA ASP A 145 -14.65 -7.54 -10.52
C ASP A 145 -15.99 -7.43 -9.75
N ASN A 146 -16.57 -6.23 -9.68
CA ASN A 146 -17.75 -5.94 -8.87
C ASN A 146 -19.04 -5.99 -9.70
N ILE A 147 -19.36 -7.16 -10.26
CA ILE A 147 -20.52 -7.34 -11.15
C ILE A 147 -21.57 -8.21 -10.47
N THR A 148 -22.83 -7.76 -10.48
CA THR A 148 -24.00 -8.53 -10.06
C THR A 148 -24.94 -8.68 -11.25
N ALA A 149 -25.36 -9.90 -11.57
CA ALA A 149 -26.31 -10.17 -12.64
C ALA A 149 -27.66 -10.58 -12.04
N ILE A 150 -28.73 -9.86 -12.41
CA ILE A 150 -30.12 -10.20 -12.11
C ILE A 150 -30.71 -10.79 -13.38
N VAL A 151 -30.99 -12.09 -13.37
CA VAL A 151 -31.41 -12.82 -14.57
C VAL A 151 -32.89 -13.15 -14.52
N THR A 152 -33.62 -12.83 -15.58
CA THR A 152 -35.04 -13.19 -15.73
C THR A 152 -35.17 -14.69 -15.90
N VAL A 153 -36.03 -15.32 -15.09
CA VAL A 153 -36.32 -16.76 -15.17
C VAL A 153 -37.53 -17.04 -16.09
N ALA A 154 -38.16 -16.00 -16.63
CA ALA A 154 -39.46 -16.06 -17.33
C ALA A 154 -39.37 -16.18 -18.87
N ASP A 155 -38.19 -16.37 -19.45
CA ASP A 155 -38.04 -16.50 -20.91
C ASP A 155 -38.27 -17.97 -21.34
N ASP A 156 -39.51 -18.26 -21.74
CA ASP A 156 -40.10 -19.60 -21.88
C ASP A 156 -39.94 -20.26 -23.27
N GLY A 157 -39.12 -19.74 -24.19
CA GLY A 157 -39.10 -20.26 -25.58
C GLY A 157 -38.00 -21.28 -25.95
N GLY A 158 -36.85 -21.21 -25.28
CA GLY A 158 -35.61 -21.86 -25.75
C GLY A 158 -35.41 -23.32 -25.30
N SER A 159 -34.15 -23.76 -25.22
CA SER A 159 -33.81 -25.10 -24.70
C SER A 159 -34.32 -25.33 -23.27
N SER A 160 -34.31 -24.29 -22.44
CA SER A 160 -34.86 -24.31 -21.07
C SER A 160 -36.36 -24.59 -21.05
N GLY A 161 -37.13 -24.02 -21.98
CA GLY A 161 -38.56 -24.31 -22.14
C GLY A 161 -38.85 -25.69 -22.71
N ARG A 162 -37.91 -26.32 -23.44
CA ARG A 162 -38.02 -27.71 -23.87
C ARG A 162 -37.73 -28.69 -22.73
N LEU A 163 -36.67 -28.45 -21.96
CA LEU A 163 -36.37 -29.23 -20.76
C LEU A 163 -37.53 -29.16 -19.75
N ARG A 164 -38.08 -27.96 -19.50
CA ARG A 164 -39.21 -27.75 -18.60
C ARG A 164 -40.49 -28.49 -19.04
N ARG A 165 -40.66 -28.75 -20.35
CA ARG A 165 -41.76 -29.56 -20.91
C ARG A 165 -41.48 -31.07 -20.95
N GLN A 166 -40.22 -31.48 -20.79
CA GLN A 166 -39.80 -32.88 -20.78
C GLN A 166 -39.66 -33.43 -19.35
N THR A 167 -39.37 -32.57 -18.37
CA THR A 167 -39.19 -32.96 -16.96
C THR A 167 -40.26 -32.43 -16.01
N GLY A 168 -41.25 -31.68 -16.51
CA GLY A 168 -42.44 -31.25 -15.77
C GLY A 168 -43.68 -31.94 -16.32
#